data_AF-A0A7X4ITT0-F1
#
_entry.id   AF-A0A7X4ITT0-F1
#
_cell.length_a   1.000
_cell.length_b   1.000
_cell.length_c   1.000
_cell.angle_alpha   90.00
_cell.angle_beta   90.00
_cell.angle_gamma   90.00
#
_symmetry.space_group_name_H-M   'P 1'
#
loop_
_entity.id
_entity.type
_entity.pdbx_description
1 polymer ?
#
loop_
_entity_poly.entity_id
_entity_poly.type
_entity_poly.pdbx_seq_one_letter_code
_entity_poly.pdbx_strand_id
1 'polypeptide(L)'
;MATCSPSPVTQWRRRRQRQGFVRVEVRVRKEDAALVREVAAALVDPEHEAETRNILCEKFAVQGTRGQTLLAAAPLEGIDLERSRDFGRDAP
;
A
#
# COMPACT_ATOMS: atom_id res chain seq x y z
N MET A 1 -30.67 -27.16 -0.31
CA MET A 1 -29.63 -26.65 0.61
C MET A 1 -30.00 -25.23 1.00
N ALA A 2 -30.16 -24.94 2.29
CA ALA A 2 -30.55 -23.61 2.75
C ALA A 2 -29.40 -22.61 2.52
N THR A 3 -29.59 -21.63 1.63
CA THR A 3 -28.67 -20.52 1.46
C THR A 3 -28.84 -19.57 2.64
N CYS A 4 -28.01 -19.75 3.68
CA CYS A 4 -27.98 -18.82 4.80
C CYS A 4 -27.52 -17.47 4.26
N SER A 5 -28.41 -16.47 4.31
CA SER A 5 -28.11 -15.13 3.80
C SER A 5 -26.90 -14.57 4.53
N PRO A 6 -25.89 -14.04 3.81
CA PRO A 6 -24.67 -13.57 4.45
C PRO A 6 -25.01 -12.47 5.45
N SER A 7 -24.41 -12.55 6.64
CA SER A 7 -24.69 -11.60 7.72
C SER A 7 -24.45 -10.16 7.25
N PRO A 8 -25.17 -9.16 7.83
CA PRO A 8 -25.01 -7.76 7.47
C PRO A 8 -23.55 -7.29 7.51
N VAL A 9 -22.78 -7.76 8.51
CA VAL A 9 -21.34 -7.47 8.65
C VAL A 9 -20.53 -8.06 7.50
N THR A 10 -20.87 -9.26 7.02
CA THR A 10 -20.18 -9.91 5.90
C THR A 10 -20.43 -9.15 4.60
N GLN A 11 -21.67 -8.70 4.37
CA GLN A 11 -22.00 -7.86 3.20
C GLN A 11 -21.30 -6.50 3.26
N TRP A 12 -21.32 -5.84 4.43
CA TRP A 12 -20.61 -4.56 4.62
C TRP A 12 -19.11 -4.69 4.35
N ARG A 13 -18.47 -5.78 4.82
CA ARG A 13 -17.05 -6.06 4.55
C ARG A 13 -16.77 -6.26 3.07
N ARG A 14 -17.60 -7.04 2.37
CA ARG A 14 -17.45 -7.23 0.91
C ARG A 14 -17.58 -5.92 0.15
N ARG A 15 -18.46 -5.01 0.59
CA ARG A 15 -18.60 -3.67 -0.02
C ARG A 15 -17.35 -2.82 0.22
N ARG A 16 -16.84 -2.76 1.46
CA ARG A 16 -15.58 -2.07 1.80
C ARG A 16 -14.39 -2.60 1.00
N GLN A 17 -14.26 -3.91 0.83
CA GLN A 17 -13.16 -4.51 0.08
C GLN A 17 -13.21 -4.14 -1.42
N ARG A 18 -14.41 -4.08 -2.01
CA ARG A 18 -14.58 -3.61 -3.41
C ARG A 18 -14.23 -2.14 -3.59
N GLN A 19 -14.29 -1.36 -2.52
CA GLN A 19 -13.89 0.05 -2.51
C GLN A 19 -12.38 0.23 -2.24
N GLY A 20 -11.59 -0.85 -2.23
CA GLY A 20 -10.14 -0.80 -2.03
C GLY A 20 -9.68 -0.77 -0.58
N PHE A 21 -10.60 -0.87 0.39
CA PHE A 21 -10.23 -0.91 1.82
C PHE A 21 -9.77 -2.30 2.25
N VAL A 22 -8.64 -2.37 2.96
CA VAL A 22 -8.11 -3.59 3.58
C VAL A 22 -8.24 -3.48 5.10
N ARG A 23 -8.56 -4.60 5.76
CA ARG A 23 -8.56 -4.67 7.22
C ARG A 23 -7.15 -5.00 7.71
N VAL A 24 -6.62 -4.14 8.58
CA VAL A 24 -5.37 -4.38 9.30
C VAL A 24 -5.69 -4.62 10.77
N GLU A 25 -5.07 -5.63 11.37
CA GLU A 25 -5.11 -5.86 12.81
C GLU A 25 -3.83 -5.33 13.44
N VAL A 26 -3.96 -4.45 14.42
CA VAL A 26 -2.85 -3.78 15.07
C VAL A 26 -2.90 -4.00 16.58
N ARG A 27 -1.71 -4.10 17.19
CA ARG A 27 -1.55 -4.11 18.65
C ARG A 27 -0.87 -2.82 19.06
N VAL A 28 -1.54 -2.06 19.91
CA VAL A 28 -1.08 -0.75 20.40
C VAL A 28 -1.33 -0.64 21.89
N ARG A 29 -0.69 0.33 22.55
CA ARG A 29 -1.03 0.66 23.94
C ARG A 29 -2.43 1.27 23.99
N LYS A 30 -3.07 1.20 25.16
CA LYS A 30 -4.48 1.61 25.31
C LYS A 30 -4.67 3.09 24.99
N GLU A 31 -3.72 3.91 25.40
CA GLU A 31 -3.64 5.35 25.17
C GLU A 31 -3.54 5.70 23.67
N ASP A 32 -2.86 4.87 22.88
CA ASP A 32 -2.64 5.12 21.45
C ASP A 32 -3.80 4.62 20.58
N ALA A 33 -4.72 3.82 21.14
CA ALA A 33 -5.79 3.20 20.36
C ALA A 33 -6.74 4.22 19.71
N ALA A 34 -6.98 5.36 20.36
CA ALA A 34 -7.75 6.46 19.78
C ALA A 34 -6.98 7.10 18.62
N LEU A 35 -5.70 7.42 18.84
CA LEU A 35 -4.85 8.04 17.83
C LEU A 35 -4.76 7.21 16.54
N VAL A 36 -4.55 5.89 16.65
CA VAL A 36 -4.45 5.03 15.47
C VAL A 36 -5.77 4.95 14.70
N ARG A 37 -6.93 5.07 15.38
CA ARG A 37 -8.22 5.16 14.70
C ARG A 37 -8.37 6.47 13.93
N GLU A 38 -7.97 7.59 14.52
CA GLU A 38 -8.01 8.89 13.85
C GLU A 38 -7.07 8.94 12.64
N VAL A 39 -5.86 8.41 12.77
CA VAL A 39 -4.92 8.28 11.63
C VAL A 39 -5.54 7.44 10.51
N ALA A 40 -6.18 6.31 10.86
CA ALA A 40 -6.87 5.48 9.88
C ALA A 40 -8.07 6.21 9.24
N ALA A 41 -8.78 7.08 9.97
CA ALA A 41 -9.87 7.88 9.44
C ALA A 41 -9.35 8.97 8.48
N ALA A 42 -8.29 9.67 8.85
CA ALA A 42 -7.66 10.70 8.02
C ALA A 42 -7.11 10.13 6.69
N LEU A 43 -6.63 8.88 6.69
CA LEU A 43 -6.21 8.18 5.46
C LEU A 43 -7.37 7.77 4.53
N VAL A 44 -8.62 7.89 4.98
CA VAL A 44 -9.83 7.62 4.19
C VAL A 44 -10.51 8.91 3.74
N ASP A 45 -10.17 10.04 4.37
CA ASP A 45 -10.72 11.35 4.06
C ASP A 45 -9.95 12.02 2.91
N PRO A 46 -10.56 12.25 1.74
CA PRO A 46 -9.88 12.83 0.58
C PRO A 46 -9.20 14.18 0.84
N GLU A 47 -9.72 14.98 1.79
CA GLU A 47 -9.13 16.29 2.12
C GLU A 47 -7.81 16.16 2.87
N HIS A 48 -7.68 15.13 3.72
CA HIS A 48 -6.54 14.94 4.61
C HIS A 48 -5.64 13.75 4.22
N GLU A 49 -6.06 12.93 3.27
CA GLU A 49 -5.40 11.68 2.88
C GLU A 49 -3.95 11.92 2.43
N ALA A 50 -3.74 12.87 1.52
CA ALA A 50 -2.43 13.11 0.91
C ALA A 50 -1.42 13.62 1.94
N GLU A 51 -1.83 14.58 2.77
CA GLU A 51 -0.99 15.13 3.83
C GLU A 51 -0.64 14.06 4.88
N THR A 52 -1.66 13.35 5.37
CA THR A 52 -1.48 12.28 6.36
C THR A 52 -0.54 11.19 5.83
N ARG A 53 -0.73 10.75 4.59
CA ARG A 53 0.13 9.76 3.95
C ARG A 53 1.57 10.24 3.85
N ASN A 54 1.81 11.49 3.44
CA ASN A 54 3.16 12.04 3.31
C ASN A 54 3.89 12.07 4.64
N ILE A 55 3.23 12.54 5.71
CA ILE A 55 3.82 12.56 7.06
C ILE A 55 4.18 11.13 7.52
N LEU A 56 3.26 10.18 7.35
CA LEU A 56 3.52 8.80 7.76
C LEU A 56 4.66 8.16 6.96
N CYS A 57 4.72 8.42 5.65
CA CYS A 57 5.82 7.94 4.80
C CYS A 57 7.15 8.57 5.22
N GLU A 58 7.20 9.87 5.48
CA GLU A 58 8.42 10.56 5.89
C GLU A 58 8.97 10.03 7.23
N LYS A 59 8.07 9.79 8.21
CA LYS A 59 8.48 9.42 9.57
C LYS A 59 8.66 7.91 9.78
N PHE A 60 7.88 7.08 9.08
CA PHE A 60 7.78 5.65 9.40
C PHE A 60 8.02 4.71 8.21
N ALA A 61 7.86 5.16 6.97
CA ALA A 61 8.22 4.30 5.85
C ALA A 61 9.75 4.19 5.81
N VAL A 62 10.27 3.02 6.17
CA VAL A 62 11.62 2.64 5.77
C VAL A 62 11.63 2.80 4.26
N GLN A 63 12.36 3.80 3.76
CA GLN A 63 12.49 4.04 2.33
C GLN A 63 12.77 2.71 1.66
N GLY A 64 11.74 2.17 0.98
CA GLY A 64 11.79 0.85 0.39
C GLY A 64 12.97 0.84 -0.55
N THR A 65 14.05 0.20 -0.09
CA THR A 65 15.23 -0.23 -0.85
C THR A 65 15.60 0.71 -1.98
N ARG A 66 16.51 1.66 -1.72
CA ARG A 66 17.76 1.96 -2.46
C ARG A 66 17.85 1.69 -3.98
N GLY A 67 16.78 1.51 -4.74
CA GLY A 67 16.84 1.16 -6.16
C GLY A 67 17.10 2.42 -6.98
N GLN A 68 16.23 3.41 -6.82
CA GLN A 68 16.39 4.70 -7.49
C GLN A 68 17.58 5.49 -6.93
N THR A 69 17.89 5.37 -5.64
CA THR A 69 19.05 6.03 -5.04
C THR A 69 20.38 5.40 -5.49
N LEU A 70 20.45 4.07 -5.67
CA LEU A 70 21.63 3.42 -6.23
C LEU A 70 21.76 3.72 -7.73
N LEU A 71 20.66 3.81 -8.48
CA LEU A 71 20.68 4.24 -9.89
C LEU A 71 21.12 5.70 -10.04
N ALA A 72 20.71 6.59 -9.14
CA ALA A 72 21.12 7.99 -9.15
C ALA A 72 22.58 8.19 -8.73
N ALA A 73 23.17 7.26 -7.97
CA ALA A 73 24.56 7.30 -7.52
C ALA A 73 25.51 6.44 -8.39
N ALA A 74 24.98 5.65 -9.32
CA ALA A 74 25.79 4.85 -10.23
C ALA A 74 26.25 5.71 -11.42
N PRO A 75 27.53 5.65 -11.82
CA PRO A 75 27.97 6.25 -13.07
C PRO A 75 27.28 5.50 -14.23
N LEU A 76 26.34 6.15 -14.90
CA LEU A 76 25.58 5.59 -16.04
C LEU A 76 26.35 5.72 -17.38
N GLU A 77 27.62 6.13 -17.36
CA GLU A 77 28.45 6.27 -18.55
C GLU A 77 28.69 4.90 -19.20
N GLY A 78 28.12 4.71 -20.39
CA GLY A 78 28.26 3.50 -21.20
C GLY A 78 27.17 2.44 -21.01
N ILE A 79 26.12 2.71 -20.24
CA ILE A 79 24.98 1.78 -20.07
C ILE A 79 23.91 2.09 -21.12
N ASP A 80 23.74 1.17 -22.08
CA ASP A 80 22.63 1.23 -23.03
C ASP A 80 21.33 0.79 -22.34
N LEU A 81 20.44 1.76 -22.10
CA LEU A 81 19.14 1.54 -21.46
C LEU A 81 18.05 1.14 -22.47
N GLU A 82 18.36 1.16 -23.77
CA GLU A 82 17.46 0.67 -24.81
C GLU A 82 17.50 -0.86 -24.79
N ARG A 83 16.63 -1.45 -23.96
CA ARG A 83 16.40 -2.89 -23.99
C ARG A 83 15.78 -3.26 -25.34
N SER A 84 16.61 -3.81 -26.23
CA SER A 84 16.11 -4.51 -27.42
C SER A 84 15.11 -5.57 -26.98
N ARG A 85 13.90 -5.55 -27.58
CA ARG A 85 12.83 -6.51 -27.27
C ARG A 85 13.29 -7.91 -27.62
N ASP A 86 13.77 -8.64 -26.63
CA ASP A 86 14.12 -10.04 -26.77
C ASP A 86 12.83 -10.88 -26.72
N PHE A 87 12.38 -11.32 -27.90
CA PHE A 87 11.24 -12.24 -28.07
C PHE A 87 11.67 -13.71 -28.12
N GLY A 88 12.94 -14.03 -27.87
CA GLY A 88 13.52 -15.33 -28.21
C GLY A 88 13.88 -16.20 -27.02
N ARG A 89 12.89 -16.75 -26.32
CA ARG A 89 13.10 -18.01 -25.57
C ARG A 89 11.83 -18.84 -25.59
N ASP A 90 11.82 -19.88 -26.41
CA ASP A 90 10.95 -21.01 -26.16
C ASP A 90 11.39 -21.62 -24.83
N ALA A 91 10.49 -21.58 -23.85
CA ALA A 91 10.69 -22.23 -22.57
C ALA A 91 10.75 -23.75 -22.79
N PRO A 92 11.78 -24.45 -22.27
CA PRO A 92 11.81 -25.91 -22.28
C PRO A 92 10.77 -26.52 -21.34
#